data_AF-A0AAD7EZ80-F1
#
_entry.id   AF-A0AAD7EZ80-F1
#
_cell.length_a   1.000
_cell.length_b   1.000
_cell.length_c   1.000
_cell.angle_alpha   90.00
_cell.angle_beta   90.00
_cell.angle_gamma   90.00
#
_symmetry.space_group_name_H-M   'P 1'
#
loop_
_entity.id
_entity.type
_entity.pdbx_description
1 polymer ?
#
loop_
_entity_poly.entity_id
_entity_poly.type
_entity_poly.pdbx_seq_one_letter_code
_entity_poly.pdbx_strand_id
1 'polypeptide(L)' 'CDSPHGLIDFIYPGIASTPLPPPDYFLNRMILAPRNADVSEINGTILDAMSGEARTYFSADKII' A
#
# COMPACT_ATOMS: atom_id res chain seq x y z
N CYS A 1 0.72 12.83 -16.04
CA CYS A 1 0.96 12.47 -14.63
C CYS A 1 -0.31 12.68 -13.80
N ASP A 2 -1.48 12.34 -14.35
CA ASP A 2 -2.74 12.93 -13.88
C ASP A 2 -3.74 11.88 -13.37
N SER A 3 -3.30 10.64 -13.18
CA SER A 3 -4.10 9.56 -12.61
C SER A 3 -3.49 9.03 -11.31
N PRO A 4 -4.31 8.53 -10.36
CA PRO A 4 -3.82 7.90 -9.12
C PRO A 4 -2.79 6.79 -9.36
N HIS A 5 -2.95 6.00 -10.44
CA HIS A 5 -1.97 4.99 -10.85
C HIS A 5 -0.60 5.59 -11.18
N GLY A 6 -0.56 6.70 -11.93
CA GLY A 6 0.71 7.36 -12.25
C GLY A 6 1.43 7.89 -11.00
N LEU A 7 0.69 8.31 -9.97
CA LEU A 7 1.27 8.71 -8.68
C LEU A 7 1.82 7.51 -7.91
N ILE A 8 1.08 6.39 -7.88
CA ILE A 8 1.52 5.14 -7.25
C ILE A 8 2.81 4.64 -7.90
N ASP A 9 2.88 4.60 -9.23
CA ASP A 9 4.08 4.16 -9.96
C ASP A 9 5.28 5.07 -9.71
N PHE A 10 5.04 6.38 -9.59
CA PHE A 10 6.09 7.35 -9.29
C PHE A 10 6.64 7.20 -7.87
N ILE A 11 5.76 7.04 -6.88
CA ILE A 11 6.15 6.92 -5.48
C ILE A 11 6.68 5.52 -5.19
N TYR A 12 6.12 4.46 -5.77
CA TYR A 12 6.48 3.06 -5.49
C TYR A 12 6.88 2.28 -6.76
N PRO A 13 7.93 2.68 -7.50
CA PRO A 13 8.29 2.08 -8.79
C PRO A 13 8.71 0.60 -8.72
N GLY A 14 8.94 0.07 -7.51
CA GLY A 14 9.40 -1.30 -7.27
C GLY A 14 8.40 -2.15 -6.48
N ILE A 15 7.14 -1.72 -6.35
CA ILE A 15 6.14 -2.39 -5.50
C ILE A 15 5.89 -3.86 -5.90
N ALA A 16 5.95 -4.16 -7.20
CA ALA A 16 5.76 -5.49 -7.75
C ALA A 16 7.07 -6.30 -7.89
N SER A 17 8.17 -5.81 -7.31
CA SER A 17 9.46 -6.51 -7.39
C SER A 17 9.41 -7.86 -6.67
N THR A 18 10.13 -8.84 -7.20
CA THR A 18 10.36 -10.13 -6.53
C THR A 18 11.87 -10.32 -6.38
N PRO A 19 12.41 -10.34 -5.14
CA PRO A 19 11.72 -10.23 -3.85
C PRO A 19 11.14 -8.83 -3.61
N LEU A 20 10.19 -8.73 -2.68
CA LEU A 20 9.62 -7.45 -2.25
C LEU A 20 10.71 -6.51 -1.74
N PRO A 21 10.52 -5.18 -1.87
CA PRO A 21 11.44 -4.20 -1.32
C PRO A 21 11.65 -4.35 0.19
N PRO A 22 12.82 -3.95 0.72
CA PRO A 22 13.10 -4.00 2.16
C PRO A 22 12.17 -3.04 2.94
N PRO A 23 11.97 -3.24 4.26
CA PRO A 23 11.05 -2.41 5.06
C PRO A 23 11.27 -0.89 4.93
N ASP A 24 12.53 -0.45 4.86
CA ASP A 24 12.89 0.98 4.71
C ASP A 24 12.37 1.62 3.43
N TYR A 25 11.99 0.81 2.43
CA TYR A 25 11.37 1.26 1.19
C TYR A 25 10.06 2.01 1.46
N PHE A 26 9.23 1.47 2.35
CA PHE A 26 7.92 2.05 2.68
C PHE A 26 8.04 3.17 3.70
N LEU A 27 9.00 3.10 4.63
CA LEU A 27 9.18 4.11 5.68
C LEU A 27 9.45 5.51 5.13
N ASN A 28 10.11 5.61 3.97
CA ASN A 28 10.50 6.88 3.37
C ASN A 28 9.55 7.36 2.26
N ARG A 29 8.38 6.73 2.08
CA ARG A 29 7.47 6.97 0.97
C ARG A 29 6.02 7.00 1.46
N MET A 30 5.30 8.08 1.18
CA MET A 30 3.92 8.25 1.65
C MET A 30 3.08 8.99 0.62
N ILE A 31 1.86 8.51 0.41
CA ILE A 31 0.81 9.21 -0.34
C ILE A 31 -0.23 9.68 0.68
N LEU A 32 -0.50 10.98 0.71
CA LEU A 32 -1.52 11.57 1.57
C LEU A 32 -2.79 11.84 0.77
N ALA A 33 -3.95 11.52 1.35
CA ALA A 33 -5.25 11.81 0.77
C ALA A 33 -6.18 12.44 1.82
N PRO A 34 -7.11 13.33 1.42
CA PRO A 34 -7.95 14.08 2.35
C PRO A 34 -9.05 13.24 3.01
N ARG A 35 -9.44 12.09 2.42
CA ARG A 35 -10.49 11.22 2.94
C ARG A 35 -9.96 9.81 3.16
N ASN A 36 -10.42 9.15 4.22
CA ASN A 36 -10.07 7.76 4.50
C ASN A 36 -10.54 6.78 3.40
N ALA A 37 -11.63 7.10 2.69
CA ALA A 37 -12.07 6.30 1.54
C ALA A 37 -10.99 6.25 0.45
N ASP A 38 -10.43 7.42 0.11
CA ASP A 38 -9.36 7.54 -0.89
C ASP A 38 -8.07 6.84 -0.39
N VAL A 39 -7.74 6.97 0.91
CA VAL A 39 -6.62 6.23 1.53
C VAL A 39 -6.82 4.71 1.41
N SER A 40 -8.05 4.22 1.66
CA SER A 40 -8.38 2.80 1.58
C SER A 40 -8.23 2.27 0.14
N GLU A 41 -8.68 3.03 -0.85
CA GLU A 41 -8.57 2.67 -2.28
C GLU A 41 -7.10 2.60 -2.72
N ILE A 42 -6.30 3.61 -2.36
CA ILE A 42 -4.86 3.66 -2.67
C ILE A 42 -4.13 2.49 -2.01
N ASN A 43 -4.36 2.25 -0.72
CA ASN A 43 -3.72 1.15 0.00
C ASN A 43 -4.11 -0.21 -0.58
N GLY A 44 -5.39 -0.40 -0.97
CA GLY A 44 -5.83 -1.62 -1.65
C GLY A 44 -5.10 -1.84 -2.97
N THR A 45 -5.02 -0.81 -3.81
CA THR A 45 -4.32 -0.87 -5.11
C THR A 45 -2.84 -1.23 -4.95
N ILE A 46 -2.17 -0.68 -3.92
CA ILE A 46 -0.77 -0.99 -3.61
C ILE A 46 -0.62 -2.45 -3.14
N LEU A 47 -1.51 -2.92 -2.26
CA LEU A 47 -1.48 -4.29 -1.75
C LEU A 47 -1.70 -5.32 -2.87
N ASP A 48 -2.61 -5.05 -3.80
CA ASP A 48 -2.90 -5.92 -4.95
C ASP A 48 -1.73 -6.03 -5.93
N ALA A 49 -0.85 -5.01 -5.98
CA ALA A 49 0.34 -5.01 -6.81
C ALA A 49 1.53 -5.76 -6.19
N MET A 50 1.51 -6.01 -4.87
CA MET A 50 2.61 -6.69 -4.18
C MET A 50 2.61 -8.19 -4.50
N SER A 51 3.79 -8.74 -4.78
CA SER A 51 3.96 -10.19 -4.95
C SER A 51 3.81 -10.91 -3.61
N GLY A 52 3.06 -12.02 -3.56
CA GLY A 52 2.97 -12.88 -2.38
C GLY A 52 1.54 -13.34 -2.07
N GLU A 53 1.38 -13.99 -0.92
CA GLU A 53 0.06 -14.41 -0.42
C GLU A 53 -0.56 -13.29 0.43
N ALA A 54 -1.78 -12.87 0.08
CA ALA A 54 -2.55 -11.92 0.88
C ALA A 54 -2.99 -12.54 2.20
N ARG A 55 -2.86 -11.77 3.30
CA ARG A 55 -3.29 -12.21 4.65
C ARG A 55 -4.07 -11.10 5.33
N THR A 56 -5.23 -11.46 5.89
CA THR A 56 -6.03 -10.56 6.73
C THR A 56 -5.80 -10.91 8.20
N TYR A 57 -5.43 -9.92 8.99
CA TYR A 57 -5.26 -10.04 10.45
C TYR A 57 -6.44 -9.35 11.13
N PHE A 58 -7.14 -10.08 12.00
CA PHE A 58 -8.26 -9.54 12.77
C PHE A 58 -7.75 -8.87 14.05
N SER A 59 -8.41 -7.79 14.47
CA SER A 59 -8.08 -7.11 15.73
C SER A 59 -8.17 -8.07 16.92
N ALA A 60 -7.29 -7.88 17.91
CA ALA A 60 -7.28 -8.63 19.16
C ALA A 60 -8.22 -8.02 20.23
N ASP A 61 -9.10 -7.10 19.85
CA ASP A 61 -10.08 -6.49 20.75
C ASP A 61 -11.10 -7.54 21.23
N LYS A 62 -10.78 -8.19 22.35
CA LYS A 62 -11.76 -8.92 23.16
C LYS A 62 -12.36 -7.94 24.15
N ILE A 63 -13.68 -7.74 24.08
CA ILE A 63 -14.44 -7.29 25.25
C ILE A 63 -14.49 -8.50 26.18
N ILE A 64 -13.69 -8.47 27.24
CA ILE A 64 -13.77 -9.43 28.35
C ILE A 64 -14.75 -8.89 29.38
#